data_AF-A0A0S4JI79-F1
#
_entry.id   AF-A0A0S4JI79-F1
#
_cell.length_a   1.000
_cell.length_b   1.000
_cell.length_c   1.000
_cell.angle_alpha   90.00
_cell.angle_beta   90.00
_cell.angle_gamma   90.00
#
_symmetry.space_group_name_H-M   'P 1'
#
loop_
_entity.id
_entity.type
_entity.pdbx_description
1 polymer ?
#
loop_
_entity_poly.entity_id
_entity_poly.type
_entity_poly.pdbx_seq_one_letter_code
_entity_poly.pdbx_strand_id
1 'polypeptide(L)'
;MSESAPLWICFVPQLASVVGDSFGQRCSRVYHAGNRRRFIIALITVSSIQMFVVLSIIQLALPETTKITYETVNGTTVDFCAQPEHLDDDRCYAQGPLTIYRAVELCPFLLFNGVLNLVYYVGEASMYRQSLGVLMLVLAALASSFIIAPLQMWFDLDGAKQVNGGAIALGMIGALLCLIERTPPKAATLLLLQRGNNDDDQVDSDISPHSSQSSMKEHVLNENSRLNHSDPTTPQLHPTTIPRSGRSYGGGNATWNRFLATMSKVKTFLPMLVPFALLSFAYALYFVIMLVYNDKCKINMWGYNSYDQVTFPIYMFGVFFVVDFFTPCRETIRWDEQQDDSLWLAIKMTIKELTANKCAGLWNMFFYRLLINCRAIAYTYITVQYNLSSSYLQLTLIRVVLSWMASLFLVLLVPKFILSEPLEQMKLRDWVNLTLKFLGTGAIVGSLFIIHYE
;
A
#
# COMPACT_ATOMS: atom_id res chain seq x y z
N MET A 1 -31.17 3.87 -0.68
CA MET A 1 -29.85 3.84 0.00
C MET A 1 -29.96 4.45 1.38
N SER A 2 -29.37 3.84 2.40
CA SER A 2 -29.24 4.46 3.73
C SER A 2 -28.13 5.52 3.73
N GLU A 3 -28.28 6.60 4.50
CA GLU A 3 -27.39 7.76 4.45
C GLU A 3 -25.97 7.48 4.96
N SER A 4 -25.82 6.61 5.96
CA SER A 4 -24.51 6.22 6.48
C SER A 4 -24.46 4.76 6.90
N ALA A 5 -23.31 4.12 6.66
CA ALA A 5 -23.06 2.77 7.12
C ALA A 5 -22.90 2.75 8.65
N PRO A 6 -23.51 1.79 9.37
CA PRO A 6 -23.23 1.57 10.78
C PRO A 6 -21.73 1.38 11.02
N LEU A 7 -21.18 2.03 12.05
CA LEU A 7 -19.74 2.03 12.32
C LEU A 7 -19.15 0.60 12.45
N TRP A 8 -19.91 -0.36 12.97
CA TRP A 8 -19.46 -1.75 13.10
C TRP A 8 -19.29 -2.44 11.75
N ILE A 9 -20.11 -2.11 10.75
CA ILE A 9 -19.99 -2.63 9.37
C ILE A 9 -18.72 -2.07 8.72
N CYS A 10 -18.34 -0.83 9.04
CA CYS A 10 -17.08 -0.25 8.58
C CYS A 10 -15.86 -0.78 9.36
N PHE A 11 -16.01 -1.08 10.66
CA PHE A 11 -14.91 -1.50 11.52
C PHE A 11 -14.32 -2.86 11.14
N VAL A 12 -15.17 -3.87 10.92
CA VAL A 12 -14.74 -5.24 10.60
C VAL A 12 -13.82 -5.32 9.38
N PRO A 13 -14.15 -4.74 8.21
CA PRO A 13 -13.27 -4.78 7.04
C PRO A 13 -11.99 -3.96 7.24
N GLN A 14 -12.00 -2.89 8.05
CA GLN A 14 -10.76 -2.19 8.39
C GLN A 14 -9.86 -3.00 9.31
N LEU A 15 -10.43 -3.72 10.28
CA LEU A 15 -9.65 -4.61 11.12
C LEU A 15 -9.01 -5.72 10.29
N ALA A 16 -9.78 -6.35 9.40
CA ALA A 16 -9.26 -7.31 8.44
C ALA A 16 -8.14 -6.70 7.58
N SER A 17 -8.33 -5.46 7.09
CA SER A 17 -7.31 -4.73 6.33
C SER A 17 -5.99 -4.62 7.09
N VAL A 18 -6.04 -4.17 8.34
CA VAL A 18 -4.84 -3.84 9.12
C VAL A 18 -4.10 -5.13 9.53
N VAL A 19 -4.85 -6.18 9.88
CA VAL A 19 -4.25 -7.51 10.10
C VAL A 19 -3.61 -8.02 8.79
N GLY A 20 -4.31 -7.88 7.66
CA GLY A 20 -3.77 -8.22 6.34
C GLY A 20 -2.48 -7.47 6.04
N ASP A 21 -2.47 -6.15 6.21
CA ASP A 21 -1.28 -5.30 6.00
C ASP A 21 -0.09 -5.78 6.84
N SER A 22 -0.33 -6.32 8.03
CA SER A 22 0.72 -6.91 8.90
C SER A 22 1.37 -8.15 8.27
N PHE A 23 0.55 -9.05 7.69
CA PHE A 23 1.04 -10.20 6.91
C PHE A 23 1.76 -9.76 5.64
N GLY A 24 1.25 -8.72 4.96
CA GLY A 24 1.87 -8.14 3.77
C GLY A 24 3.26 -7.57 4.06
N GLN A 25 3.42 -6.83 5.17
CA GLN A 25 4.71 -6.33 5.64
C GLN A 25 5.69 -7.48 5.92
N ARG A 26 5.23 -8.54 6.59
CA ARG A 26 6.06 -9.74 6.81
C ARG A 26 6.47 -10.40 5.49
N CYS A 27 5.57 -10.54 4.53
CA CYS A 27 5.88 -11.09 3.20
C CYS A 27 6.97 -10.28 2.50
N SER A 28 6.81 -8.97 2.45
CA SER A 28 7.77 -8.06 1.81
C SER A 28 9.12 -8.08 2.51
N ARG A 29 9.17 -7.91 3.85
CA ARG A 29 10.42 -7.75 4.61
C ARG A 29 11.15 -9.08 4.85
N VAL A 30 10.42 -10.14 5.21
CA VAL A 30 11.03 -11.41 5.65
C VAL A 30 11.29 -12.36 4.49
N TYR A 31 10.31 -12.52 3.59
CA TYR A 31 10.37 -13.57 2.56
C TYR A 31 10.97 -13.08 1.25
N HIS A 32 10.68 -11.85 0.85
CA HIS A 32 11.19 -11.27 -0.39
C HIS A 32 12.35 -10.28 -0.18
N ALA A 33 12.80 -10.10 1.07
CA ALA A 33 13.91 -9.21 1.45
C ALA A 33 13.81 -7.79 0.85
N GLY A 34 12.59 -7.28 0.70
CA GLY A 34 12.31 -5.97 0.11
C GLY A 34 12.37 -5.90 -1.42
N ASN A 35 12.56 -7.01 -2.14
CA ASN A 35 12.51 -7.04 -3.60
C ASN A 35 11.06 -6.84 -4.08
N ARG A 36 10.80 -5.68 -4.70
CA ARG A 36 9.45 -5.25 -5.10
C ARG A 36 8.92 -6.07 -6.25
N ARG A 37 9.76 -6.36 -7.24
CA ARG A 37 9.34 -7.14 -8.41
C ARG A 37 8.85 -8.52 -7.98
N ARG A 38 9.62 -9.21 -7.13
CA ARG A 38 9.27 -10.56 -6.63
C ARG A 38 8.05 -10.55 -5.72
N PHE A 39 7.92 -9.54 -4.84
CA PHE A 39 6.74 -9.36 -4.01
C PHE A 39 5.47 -9.11 -4.83
N ILE A 40 5.52 -8.26 -5.86
CA ILE A 40 4.38 -8.00 -6.75
C ILE A 40 3.99 -9.29 -7.49
N ILE A 41 4.95 -10.03 -8.05
CA ILE A 41 4.68 -11.31 -8.71
C ILE A 41 3.99 -12.29 -7.76
N ALA A 42 4.45 -12.39 -6.52
CA ALA A 42 3.82 -13.23 -5.49
C ALA A 42 2.39 -12.76 -5.21
N LEU A 43 2.21 -11.47 -5.00
CA LEU A 43 0.93 -10.81 -4.70
C LEU A 43 -0.10 -11.10 -5.78
N ILE A 44 0.21 -10.83 -7.05
CA ILE A 44 -0.74 -11.00 -8.16
C ILE A 44 -1.07 -12.48 -8.40
N THR A 45 -0.06 -13.35 -8.30
CA THR A 45 -0.24 -14.79 -8.59
C THR A 45 -1.07 -15.45 -7.52
N VAL A 46 -0.71 -15.25 -6.24
CA VAL A 46 -1.44 -15.84 -5.12
C VAL A 46 -2.86 -15.28 -5.05
N SER A 47 -3.03 -13.96 -5.23
CA SER A 47 -4.37 -13.35 -5.21
C SER A 47 -5.27 -13.87 -6.32
N SER A 48 -4.76 -13.98 -7.55
CA SER A 48 -5.55 -14.48 -8.69
C SER A 48 -5.96 -15.94 -8.51
N ILE A 49 -5.02 -16.82 -8.12
CA ILE A 49 -5.34 -18.24 -7.87
C ILE A 49 -6.34 -18.37 -6.72
N GLN A 50 -6.10 -17.65 -5.62
CA GLN A 50 -6.96 -17.68 -4.45
C GLN A 50 -8.38 -17.22 -4.80
N MET A 51 -8.52 -16.08 -5.47
CA MET A 51 -9.83 -15.53 -5.82
C MET A 51 -10.52 -16.37 -6.87
N PHE A 52 -9.79 -16.93 -7.82
CA PHE A 52 -10.34 -17.90 -8.76
C PHE A 52 -10.95 -19.10 -8.02
N VAL A 53 -10.21 -19.72 -7.10
CA VAL A 53 -10.69 -20.90 -6.37
C VAL A 53 -11.83 -20.53 -5.41
N VAL A 54 -11.62 -19.55 -4.53
CA VAL A 54 -12.59 -19.19 -3.48
C VAL A 54 -13.88 -18.67 -4.09
N LEU A 55 -13.81 -17.74 -5.04
CA LEU A 55 -15.02 -17.19 -5.66
C LEU A 55 -15.71 -18.20 -6.57
N SER A 56 -14.99 -19.15 -7.20
CA SER A 56 -15.64 -20.24 -7.94
C SER A 56 -16.41 -21.18 -7.00
N ILE A 57 -15.84 -21.50 -5.83
CA ILE A 57 -16.56 -22.30 -4.81
C ILE A 57 -17.80 -21.56 -4.35
N ILE A 58 -17.70 -20.25 -4.05
CA ILE A 58 -18.85 -19.45 -3.64
C ILE A 58 -19.90 -19.37 -4.76
N GLN A 59 -19.48 -19.16 -6.01
CA GLN A 59 -20.35 -19.12 -7.18
C GLN A 59 -21.15 -20.43 -7.35
N LEU A 60 -20.52 -21.58 -7.08
CA LEU A 60 -21.14 -22.90 -7.19
C LEU A 60 -22.00 -23.25 -5.96
N ALA A 61 -21.55 -22.89 -4.75
CA ALA A 61 -22.22 -23.26 -3.50
C ALA A 61 -23.35 -22.30 -3.12
N LEU A 62 -23.24 -21.03 -3.49
CA LEU A 62 -24.19 -19.96 -3.17
C LEU A 62 -24.57 -19.18 -4.45
N PRO A 63 -25.20 -19.83 -5.43
CA PRO A 63 -25.58 -19.17 -6.68
C PRO A 63 -26.55 -18.00 -6.42
N GLU A 64 -27.47 -18.12 -5.46
CA GLU A 64 -28.46 -17.06 -5.18
C GLU A 64 -27.84 -15.75 -4.67
N THR A 65 -26.74 -15.80 -3.91
CA THR A 65 -26.06 -14.58 -3.40
C THR A 65 -25.14 -13.93 -4.44
N THR A 66 -24.86 -14.65 -5.52
CA THR A 66 -23.99 -14.21 -6.62
C THR A 66 -24.78 -13.87 -7.87
N LYS A 67 -26.11 -14.10 -7.88
CA LYS A 67 -27.02 -13.62 -8.92
C LYS A 67 -27.26 -12.11 -8.80
N ILE A 68 -27.76 -11.55 -9.90
CA ILE A 68 -28.35 -10.20 -9.90
C ILE A 68 -29.76 -10.36 -9.32
N THR A 69 -30.04 -9.75 -8.17
CA THR A 69 -31.41 -9.67 -7.65
C THR A 69 -32.13 -8.47 -8.27
N TYR A 70 -33.32 -8.72 -8.83
CA TYR A 70 -34.21 -7.73 -9.40
C TYR A 70 -34.70 -6.73 -8.32
N GLU A 71 -34.84 -5.45 -8.67
CA GLU A 71 -35.71 -4.54 -7.93
C GLU A 71 -36.61 -3.80 -8.93
N THR A 72 -37.91 -3.94 -8.77
CA THR A 72 -38.91 -3.31 -9.64
C THR A 72 -39.04 -1.85 -9.25
N VAL A 73 -38.46 -0.95 -10.02
CA VAL A 73 -38.63 0.50 -9.83
C VAL A 73 -39.73 0.99 -10.76
N ASN A 74 -40.82 1.54 -10.21
CA ASN A 74 -41.94 2.16 -10.93
C ASN A 74 -42.67 1.28 -11.96
N GLY A 75 -42.82 -0.02 -11.70
CA GLY A 75 -43.65 -0.91 -12.54
C GLY A 75 -43.05 -1.27 -13.90
N THR A 76 -41.85 -0.76 -14.21
CA THR A 76 -41.03 -1.22 -15.33
C THR A 76 -39.94 -2.14 -14.81
N THR A 77 -40.11 -3.44 -15.01
CA THR A 77 -39.03 -4.42 -14.93
C THR A 77 -38.08 -4.18 -16.10
N VAL A 78 -36.90 -3.63 -15.82
CA VAL A 78 -35.85 -3.59 -16.84
C VAL A 78 -35.13 -4.93 -16.80
N ASP A 79 -35.44 -5.76 -17.78
CA ASP A 79 -35.03 -7.16 -17.85
C ASP A 79 -33.59 -7.25 -18.40
N PHE A 80 -32.61 -7.35 -17.50
CA PHE A 80 -31.19 -7.45 -17.88
C PHE A 80 -30.68 -8.90 -17.94
N CYS A 81 -31.56 -9.88 -17.68
CA CYS A 81 -31.30 -11.28 -18.00
C CYS A 81 -31.75 -11.63 -19.44
N ALA A 82 -32.23 -10.64 -20.19
CA ALA A 82 -32.55 -10.74 -21.60
C ALA A 82 -31.29 -10.88 -22.47
N GLN A 83 -30.97 -12.12 -22.85
CA GLN A 83 -30.57 -12.37 -24.24
C GLN A 83 -31.84 -12.50 -25.11
N PRO A 84 -31.73 -12.26 -26.43
CA PRO A 84 -32.84 -11.82 -27.28
C PRO A 84 -33.98 -12.85 -27.36
N GLU A 85 -35.17 -12.41 -26.96
CA GLU A 85 -36.54 -12.87 -27.28
C GLU A 85 -36.92 -14.36 -27.24
N HIS A 86 -36.03 -15.35 -27.09
CA HIS A 86 -36.39 -16.75 -27.35
C HIS A 86 -35.84 -17.83 -26.39
N LEU A 87 -35.61 -17.54 -25.11
CA LEU A 87 -35.39 -18.59 -24.10
C LEU A 87 -36.20 -18.36 -22.83
N ASP A 88 -37.23 -19.19 -22.63
CA ASP A 88 -38.03 -19.39 -21.40
C ASP A 88 -37.17 -19.97 -20.25
N ASP A 89 -36.06 -19.34 -19.86
CA ASP A 89 -35.32 -19.77 -18.67
C ASP A 89 -35.02 -18.59 -17.74
N ASP A 90 -35.75 -18.59 -16.63
CA ASP A 90 -35.83 -17.64 -15.51
C ASP A 90 -34.50 -17.47 -14.71
N ARG A 91 -33.36 -17.76 -15.33
CA ARG A 91 -32.07 -17.94 -14.62
C ARG A 91 -31.11 -16.80 -14.93
N CYS A 92 -31.16 -15.77 -14.10
CA CYS A 92 -29.99 -14.90 -13.95
C CYS A 92 -28.77 -15.74 -13.52
N TYR A 93 -27.65 -15.55 -14.20
CA TYR A 93 -26.42 -16.31 -13.96
C TYR A 93 -25.70 -15.79 -12.72
N ALA A 94 -25.16 -16.71 -11.93
CA ALA A 94 -24.22 -16.41 -10.86
C ALA A 94 -22.97 -15.72 -11.44
N GLN A 95 -22.57 -14.58 -10.86
CA GLN A 95 -21.38 -13.83 -11.26
C GLN A 95 -20.17 -14.26 -10.45
N GLY A 96 -19.10 -14.64 -11.14
CA GLY A 96 -17.86 -15.10 -10.53
C GLY A 96 -16.79 -15.42 -11.59
N PRO A 97 -15.66 -16.05 -11.21
CA PRO A 97 -14.54 -16.29 -12.12
C PRO A 97 -14.93 -17.06 -13.37
N LEU A 98 -15.86 -18.02 -13.25
CA LEU A 98 -16.30 -18.86 -14.34
C LEU A 98 -17.23 -18.15 -15.34
N THR A 99 -17.73 -16.96 -15.01
CA THR A 99 -18.65 -16.18 -15.85
C THR A 99 -18.10 -14.81 -16.25
N ILE A 100 -16.84 -14.49 -15.89
CA ILE A 100 -16.19 -13.21 -16.20
C ILE A 100 -16.26 -12.85 -17.69
N TYR A 101 -16.03 -13.82 -18.59
CA TYR A 101 -16.00 -13.56 -20.03
C TYR A 101 -17.32 -12.97 -20.54
N ARG A 102 -18.46 -13.39 -19.97
CA ARG A 102 -19.78 -12.84 -20.30
C ARG A 102 -19.92 -11.40 -19.80
N ALA A 103 -19.39 -11.10 -18.62
CA ALA A 103 -19.38 -9.73 -18.09
C ALA A 103 -18.57 -8.79 -18.99
N VAL A 104 -17.47 -9.28 -19.57
CA VAL A 104 -16.66 -8.52 -20.56
C VAL A 104 -17.41 -8.37 -21.88
N GLU A 105 -18.12 -9.40 -22.34
CA GLU A 105 -18.93 -9.34 -23.57
C GLU A 105 -20.07 -8.32 -23.45
N LEU A 106 -20.78 -8.32 -22.32
CA LEU A 106 -21.84 -7.34 -22.01
C LEU A 106 -21.29 -5.92 -21.81
N CYS A 107 -20.08 -5.80 -21.29
CA CYS A 107 -19.48 -4.53 -20.91
C CYS A 107 -17.98 -4.49 -21.28
N PRO A 108 -17.63 -4.30 -22.57
CA PRO A 108 -16.23 -4.33 -23.03
C PRO A 108 -15.35 -3.27 -22.36
N PHE A 109 -15.96 -2.18 -21.89
CA PHE A 109 -15.26 -1.13 -21.14
C PHE A 109 -14.62 -1.65 -19.84
N LEU A 110 -15.09 -2.79 -19.29
CA LEU A 110 -14.49 -3.48 -18.15
C LEU A 110 -12.99 -3.78 -18.36
N LEU A 111 -12.55 -3.93 -19.62
CA LEU A 111 -11.13 -4.08 -19.98
C LEU A 111 -10.26 -2.90 -19.51
N PHE A 112 -10.80 -1.68 -19.54
CA PHE A 112 -10.07 -0.50 -19.05
C PHE A 112 -9.80 -0.54 -17.54
N ASN A 113 -10.62 -1.27 -16.77
CA ASN A 113 -10.39 -1.41 -15.33
C ASN A 113 -9.04 -2.06 -15.01
N GLY A 114 -8.59 -2.99 -15.86
CA GLY A 114 -7.27 -3.61 -15.70
C GLY A 114 -6.12 -2.60 -15.78
N VAL A 115 -6.25 -1.58 -16.63
CA VAL A 115 -5.26 -0.50 -16.74
C VAL A 115 -5.23 0.38 -15.50
N LEU A 116 -6.40 0.68 -14.92
CA LEU A 116 -6.50 1.46 -13.69
C LEU A 116 -5.90 0.73 -12.50
N ASN A 117 -6.09 -0.59 -12.45
CA ASN A 117 -5.48 -1.45 -11.44
C ASN A 117 -3.95 -1.41 -11.53
N LEU A 118 -3.36 -1.31 -12.73
CA LEU A 118 -1.91 -1.13 -12.86
C LEU A 118 -1.47 0.12 -12.10
N VAL A 119 -2.12 1.26 -12.32
CA VAL A 119 -1.78 2.53 -11.65
C VAL A 119 -1.90 2.39 -10.14
N TYR A 120 -2.98 1.74 -9.67
CA TYR A 120 -3.23 1.50 -8.26
C TYR A 120 -2.12 0.67 -7.61
N TYR A 121 -1.88 -0.54 -8.09
CA TYR A 121 -0.94 -1.48 -7.46
C TYR A 121 0.52 -1.06 -7.63
N VAL A 122 0.87 -0.42 -8.74
CA VAL A 122 2.21 0.14 -8.95
C VAL A 122 2.43 1.35 -8.03
N GLY A 123 1.42 2.22 -7.90
CA GLY A 123 1.43 3.32 -6.94
C GLY A 123 1.57 2.82 -5.51
N GLU A 124 0.79 1.79 -5.15
CA GLU A 124 0.82 1.17 -3.83
C GLU A 124 2.19 0.55 -3.51
N ALA A 125 2.73 -0.27 -4.40
CA ALA A 125 4.04 -0.88 -4.24
C ALA A 125 5.18 0.15 -4.19
N SER A 126 5.06 1.25 -4.93
CA SER A 126 6.02 2.36 -4.91
C SER A 126 6.00 3.10 -3.57
N MET A 127 4.81 3.31 -3.00
CA MET A 127 4.65 3.94 -1.70
C MET A 127 5.27 3.09 -0.59
N TYR A 128 5.06 1.76 -0.59
CA TYR A 128 5.62 0.89 0.45
C TYR A 128 7.16 0.92 0.60
N ARG A 129 7.91 1.43 -0.40
CA ARG A 129 9.37 1.62 -0.28
C ARG A 129 9.75 2.70 0.74
N GLN A 130 8.91 3.72 0.89
CA GLN A 130 9.24 4.88 1.73
C GLN A 130 8.72 4.68 3.15
N SER A 131 9.48 5.15 4.14
CA SER A 131 9.03 5.13 5.54
C SER A 131 7.73 5.92 5.76
N LEU A 132 7.47 6.91 4.90
CA LEU A 132 6.23 7.70 4.88
C LEU A 132 5.19 7.16 3.88
N GLY A 133 5.48 6.04 3.22
CA GLY A 133 4.64 5.45 2.19
C GLY A 133 3.23 5.12 2.64
N VAL A 134 3.12 4.43 3.77
CA VAL A 134 1.83 4.06 4.38
C VAL A 134 1.02 5.30 4.75
N LEU A 135 1.69 6.33 5.26
CA LEU A 135 1.11 7.65 5.51
C LEU A 135 0.55 8.25 4.21
N MET A 136 1.34 8.25 3.14
CA MET A 136 0.92 8.77 1.84
C MET A 136 -0.24 7.98 1.22
N LEU A 137 -0.31 6.66 1.42
CA LEU A 137 -1.46 5.84 1.00
C LEU A 137 -2.75 6.29 1.70
N VAL A 138 -2.68 6.52 3.00
CA VAL A 138 -3.82 6.96 3.82
C VAL A 138 -4.25 8.37 3.40
N LEU A 139 -3.31 9.29 3.22
CA LEU A 139 -3.60 10.63 2.74
C LEU A 139 -4.15 10.61 1.32
N ALA A 140 -3.68 9.70 0.46
CA ALA A 140 -4.15 9.58 -0.91
C ALA A 140 -5.59 9.09 -0.95
N ALA A 141 -5.92 8.12 -0.09
CA ALA A 141 -7.28 7.65 0.14
C ALA A 141 -8.17 8.78 0.65
N LEU A 142 -7.76 9.53 1.68
CA LEU A 142 -8.54 10.67 2.18
C LEU A 142 -8.73 11.76 1.12
N ALA A 143 -7.68 12.08 0.35
CA ALA A 143 -7.75 13.04 -0.74
C ALA A 143 -8.70 12.58 -1.85
N SER A 144 -8.83 11.27 -2.08
CA SER A 144 -9.75 10.73 -3.07
C SER A 144 -11.22 11.01 -2.74
N SER A 145 -11.58 11.18 -1.46
CA SER A 145 -12.94 11.59 -1.04
C SER A 145 -13.39 12.92 -1.67
N PHE A 146 -12.47 13.85 -1.94
CA PHE A 146 -12.76 15.11 -2.62
C PHE A 146 -12.98 14.94 -4.13
N ILE A 147 -12.49 13.84 -4.71
CA ILE A 147 -12.58 13.54 -6.13
C ILE A 147 -13.80 12.66 -6.44
N ILE A 148 -14.22 11.82 -5.48
CA ILE A 148 -15.35 10.89 -5.64
C ILE A 148 -16.64 11.63 -6.02
N ALA A 149 -17.06 12.65 -5.25
CA ALA A 149 -18.32 13.33 -5.54
C ALA A 149 -18.35 14.02 -6.93
N PRO A 150 -17.31 14.77 -7.35
CA PRO A 150 -17.22 15.27 -8.72
C PRO A 150 -17.27 14.18 -9.79
N LEU A 151 -16.58 13.05 -9.57
CA LEU A 151 -16.63 11.92 -10.50
C LEU A 151 -18.03 11.29 -10.55
N GLN A 152 -18.71 11.11 -9.41
CA GLN A 152 -20.10 10.62 -9.39
C GLN A 152 -21.03 11.52 -10.21
N MET A 153 -20.88 12.84 -10.07
CA MET A 153 -21.65 13.81 -10.88
C MET A 153 -21.33 13.69 -12.37
N TRP A 154 -20.06 13.47 -12.74
CA TRP A 154 -19.68 13.30 -14.15
C TRP A 154 -20.26 12.01 -14.76
N PHE A 155 -20.36 10.94 -13.98
CA PHE A 155 -20.94 9.67 -14.46
C PHE A 155 -22.47 9.57 -14.32
N ASP A 156 -23.12 10.63 -13.84
CA ASP A 156 -24.56 10.72 -13.59
C ASP A 156 -25.05 9.63 -12.60
N LEU A 157 -24.30 9.44 -11.51
CA LEU A 157 -24.63 8.47 -10.46
C LEU A 157 -25.41 9.13 -9.33
N ASP A 158 -26.54 8.52 -8.96
CA ASP A 158 -27.33 8.90 -7.80
C ASP A 158 -26.52 8.77 -6.50
N GLY A 159 -26.68 9.75 -5.59
CA GLY A 159 -26.04 9.72 -4.27
C GLY A 159 -24.82 10.63 -4.08
N ALA A 160 -24.60 11.63 -4.93
CA ALA A 160 -23.56 12.65 -4.77
C ALA A 160 -23.86 13.67 -3.61
N LYS A 161 -24.43 13.22 -2.49
CA LYS A 161 -24.57 14.05 -1.28
C LYS A 161 -23.17 14.37 -0.78
N GLN A 162 -22.81 15.65 -0.85
CA GLN A 162 -21.52 16.12 -0.36
C GLN A 162 -21.46 15.93 1.15
N VAL A 163 -20.38 15.33 1.63
CA VAL A 163 -20.11 15.21 3.07
C VAL A 163 -19.78 16.61 3.61
N ASN A 164 -20.19 16.92 4.85
CA ASN A 164 -19.87 18.19 5.48
C ASN A 164 -18.35 18.44 5.47
N GLY A 165 -17.94 19.54 4.84
CA GLY A 165 -16.54 19.93 4.74
C GLY A 165 -15.84 20.08 6.09
N GLY A 166 -16.57 20.46 7.15
CA GLY A 166 -16.08 20.51 8.52
C GLY A 166 -15.70 19.13 9.06
N ALA A 167 -16.51 18.10 8.78
CA ALA A 167 -16.17 16.73 9.14
C ALA A 167 -14.92 16.24 8.40
N ILE A 168 -14.82 16.54 7.10
CA ILE A 168 -13.64 16.19 6.30
C ILE A 168 -12.39 16.88 6.84
N ALA A 169 -12.46 18.19 7.09
CA ALA A 169 -11.33 18.97 7.61
C ALA A 169 -10.86 18.45 8.97
N LEU A 170 -11.79 18.17 9.88
CA LEU A 170 -11.48 17.62 11.20
C LEU A 170 -10.85 16.22 11.09
N GLY A 171 -11.39 15.37 10.21
CA GLY A 171 -10.85 14.05 9.92
C GLY A 171 -9.44 14.10 9.33
N MET A 172 -9.19 15.04 8.41
CA MET A 172 -7.86 15.29 7.83
C MET A 172 -6.84 15.75 8.86
N ILE A 173 -7.22 16.70 9.72
CA ILE A 173 -6.36 17.17 10.82
C ILE A 173 -6.04 16.00 11.75
N GLY A 174 -7.06 15.22 12.13
CA GLY A 174 -6.89 14.05 12.98
C GLY A 174 -5.96 13.01 12.37
N ALA A 175 -6.14 12.71 11.09
CA ALA A 175 -5.27 11.79 10.35
C ALA A 175 -3.81 12.30 10.32
N LEU A 176 -3.59 13.57 9.99
CA LEU A 176 -2.25 14.15 9.98
C LEU A 176 -1.58 14.05 11.36
N LEU A 177 -2.31 14.34 12.44
CA LEU A 177 -1.78 14.20 13.81
C LEU A 177 -1.39 12.75 14.15
N CYS A 178 -2.18 11.76 13.72
CA CYS A 178 -1.84 10.34 13.90
C CYS A 178 -0.59 9.90 13.12
N LEU A 179 -0.20 10.67 12.10
CA LEU A 179 0.83 10.29 11.16
C LEU A 179 2.15 11.05 11.34
N ILE A 180 2.15 12.14 12.10
CA ILE A 180 3.36 12.86 12.47
C ILE A 180 4.19 11.98 13.41
N GLU A 181 5.42 11.67 12.98
CA GLU A 181 6.40 10.96 13.78
C GLU A 181 7.66 11.80 13.94
N ARG A 182 7.90 12.26 15.16
CA ARG A 182 9.14 12.91 15.56
C ARG A 182 10.25 11.87 15.65
N THR A 183 11.36 12.12 14.96
CA THR A 183 12.59 11.34 15.15
C THR A 183 13.20 11.65 16.53
N PRO A 184 13.52 10.65 17.36
CA PRO A 184 14.20 10.88 18.62
C PRO A 184 15.58 11.54 18.40
N PRO A 185 16.10 12.28 19.38
CA PRO A 185 17.39 12.96 19.25
C PRO A 185 18.54 11.98 18.99
N LYS A 186 19.45 12.34 18.06
CA LYS A 186 20.54 11.49 17.53
C LYS A 186 21.42 10.81 18.59
N ALA A 187 21.55 11.41 19.78
CA ALA A 187 22.32 10.83 20.90
C ALA A 187 21.71 9.52 21.41
N ALA A 188 20.38 9.41 21.44
CA ALA A 188 19.71 8.16 21.81
C ALA A 188 19.96 7.08 20.74
N THR A 189 19.88 7.45 19.46
CA THR A 189 20.10 6.52 18.34
C THR A 189 21.53 5.95 18.32
N LEU A 190 22.54 6.79 18.61
CA LEU A 190 23.95 6.37 18.63
C LEU A 190 24.26 5.37 19.76
N LEU A 191 23.72 5.59 20.97
CA LEU A 191 23.93 4.70 22.11
C LEU A 191 23.39 3.29 21.87
N LEU A 192 22.38 3.14 21.01
CA LEU A 192 21.75 1.86 20.73
C LEU A 192 22.35 1.14 19.54
N LEU A 193 22.86 1.86 18.54
CA LEU A 193 23.73 1.26 17.53
C LEU A 193 24.99 0.69 18.18
N GLN A 194 25.54 1.40 19.18
CA GLN A 194 26.65 0.88 19.99
C GLN A 194 26.25 -0.32 20.86
N ARG A 195 25.01 -0.38 21.36
CA ARG A 195 24.53 -1.50 22.16
C ARG A 195 24.20 -2.75 21.33
N GLY A 196 23.58 -2.58 20.16
CA GLY A 196 23.26 -3.68 19.24
C GLY A 196 24.52 -4.36 18.68
N ASN A 197 25.55 -3.59 18.36
CA ASN A 197 26.84 -4.17 17.94
C ASN A 197 27.54 -4.98 19.04
N ASN A 198 27.27 -4.71 20.32
CA ASN A 198 27.87 -5.48 21.42
C ASN A 198 27.09 -6.75 21.76
N ASP A 199 25.79 -6.81 21.46
CA ASP A 199 24.96 -7.99 21.72
C ASP A 199 25.07 -9.04 20.59
N ASP A 200 25.41 -8.64 19.36
CA ASP A 200 25.66 -9.56 18.23
C ASP A 200 27.01 -10.31 18.34
N ASP A 201 27.96 -9.82 19.16
CA ASP A 201 29.25 -10.49 19.42
C ASP A 201 29.16 -11.56 20.53
N GLN A 202 27.99 -11.77 21.14
CA GLN A 202 27.84 -12.66 22.32
C GLN A 202 26.80 -13.78 22.22
N VAL A 203 26.20 -14.05 21.04
CA VAL A 203 25.22 -15.14 20.88
C VAL A 203 25.62 -16.13 19.77
N ASP A 204 25.94 -17.34 20.21
CA ASP A 204 26.05 -18.64 19.49
C ASP A 204 27.30 -18.94 18.64
N SER A 205 28.37 -19.28 19.35
CA SER A 205 29.41 -20.22 18.94
C SER A 205 29.01 -21.68 19.21
N ASP A 206 27.87 -22.17 18.71
CA ASP A 206 27.51 -23.60 18.81
C ASP A 206 26.40 -24.06 17.82
N ILE A 207 26.55 -23.76 16.52
CA ILE A 207 25.88 -24.52 15.46
C ILE A 207 26.87 -24.74 14.31
N SER A 208 27.26 -26.00 14.11
CA SER A 208 28.07 -26.45 12.97
C SER A 208 27.40 -26.12 11.63
N PRO A 209 28.08 -25.46 10.68
CA PRO A 209 27.60 -25.34 9.31
C PRO A 209 28.29 -26.39 8.43
N HIS A 210 27.53 -27.40 8.00
CA HIS A 210 27.89 -28.15 6.80
C HIS A 210 27.59 -27.30 5.55
N SER A 211 28.66 -26.76 4.99
CA SER A 211 28.94 -26.58 3.55
C SER A 211 27.78 -26.31 2.59
N SER A 212 27.72 -25.08 2.04
CA SER A 212 27.96 -24.79 0.60
C SER A 212 27.31 -23.47 0.18
N GLN A 213 28.09 -22.38 0.11
CA GLN A 213 28.19 -21.45 -1.03
C GLN A 213 28.87 -20.15 -0.57
N SER A 214 30.19 -20.18 -0.68
CA SER A 214 31.05 -19.02 -0.80
C SER A 214 30.94 -18.48 -2.23
N SER A 215 30.52 -17.23 -2.36
CA SER A 215 31.07 -16.27 -3.32
C SER A 215 30.43 -14.90 -3.07
N MET A 216 31.24 -13.85 -3.09
CA MET A 216 30.81 -12.45 -3.11
C MET A 216 30.54 -11.79 -1.75
N LYS A 217 31.56 -11.73 -0.88
CA LYS A 217 31.70 -10.69 0.15
C LYS A 217 33.15 -10.58 0.64
N GLU A 218 34.08 -10.38 -0.30
CA GLU A 218 35.49 -10.05 0.01
C GLU A 218 35.99 -8.97 -0.95
N HIS A 219 35.38 -7.80 -0.84
CA HIS A 219 35.88 -6.53 -1.38
C HIS A 219 35.11 -5.45 -0.61
N VAL A 220 35.76 -4.83 0.38
CA VAL A 220 35.43 -3.54 1.05
C VAL A 220 36.26 -3.34 2.34
N LEU A 221 37.00 -4.35 2.82
CA LEU A 221 37.90 -4.21 3.98
C LEU A 221 39.36 -4.45 3.60
N ASN A 222 39.91 -3.67 2.66
CA ASN A 222 41.38 -3.61 2.49
C ASN A 222 41.90 -2.35 1.78
N GLU A 223 41.46 -1.16 2.21
CA GLU A 223 41.92 0.11 1.61
C GLU A 223 42.40 1.16 2.64
N ASN A 224 42.78 0.74 3.86
CA ASN A 224 43.29 1.65 4.90
C ASN A 224 44.64 1.21 5.52
N SER A 225 45.38 0.30 4.89
CA SER A 225 46.63 -0.24 5.48
C SER A 225 47.85 -0.20 4.56
N ARG A 226 47.90 0.77 3.62
CA ARG A 226 49.11 1.07 2.85
C ARG A 226 49.25 2.56 2.63
N LEU A 227 49.90 3.25 3.58
CA LEU A 227 50.82 4.36 3.31
C LEU A 227 51.54 4.74 4.61
N ASN A 228 52.87 4.79 4.52
CA ASN A 228 53.83 5.43 5.41
C ASN A 228 54.50 4.58 6.50
N HIS A 229 55.52 3.83 6.07
CA HIS A 229 56.72 3.58 6.86
C HIS A 229 57.92 4.32 6.22
N SER A 230 58.41 5.33 6.95
CA SER A 230 59.80 5.79 7.16
C SER A 230 60.88 5.65 6.07
N ASP A 231 61.54 6.77 5.75
CA ASP A 231 62.98 6.94 6.01
C ASP A 231 63.41 8.42 6.17
N PRO A 232 64.53 8.73 6.88
CA PRO A 232 64.85 10.05 7.42
C PRO A 232 65.94 10.79 6.63
N THR A 233 65.90 12.13 6.65
CA THR A 233 67.10 13.00 6.64
C THR A 233 66.69 14.49 6.81
N THR A 234 67.11 15.09 7.93
CA THR A 234 67.12 16.53 8.24
C THR A 234 68.37 17.18 7.58
N PRO A 235 68.48 18.52 7.34
CA PRO A 235 68.43 19.55 8.40
C PRO A 235 67.87 20.98 8.06
N GLN A 236 67.24 21.57 9.09
CA GLN A 236 67.30 22.98 9.58
C GLN A 236 66.65 24.23 8.91
N LEU A 237 66.07 25.04 9.82
CA LEU A 237 65.73 26.50 9.85
C LEU A 237 64.62 27.02 8.89
N HIS A 238 63.64 27.86 9.25
CA HIS A 238 63.45 28.87 10.31
C HIS A 238 61.94 29.02 10.66
N PRO A 239 61.56 29.65 11.80
CA PRO A 239 60.18 29.80 12.25
C PRO A 239 59.57 31.12 11.76
N THR A 240 58.34 31.13 11.23
CA THR A 240 57.56 32.38 11.17
C THR A 240 56.05 32.16 11.02
N THR A 241 55.32 32.86 11.90
CA THR A 241 53.99 33.46 11.70
C THR A 241 52.75 32.57 11.57
N ILE A 242 52.04 32.50 12.69
CA ILE A 242 50.57 32.40 12.80
C ILE A 242 49.93 33.55 12.00
N PRO A 243 49.06 33.30 11.01
CA PRO A 243 48.12 34.30 10.54
C PRO A 243 46.85 34.24 11.42
N ARG A 244 46.76 35.28 12.23
CA ARG A 244 45.54 35.90 12.77
C ARG A 244 44.33 35.76 11.84
N SER A 245 43.20 35.38 12.45
CA SER A 245 41.86 35.92 12.23
C SER A 245 41.47 36.25 10.77
N GLY A 246 41.03 35.23 10.04
CA GLY A 246 40.10 35.43 8.93
C GLY A 246 38.73 35.83 9.50
N ARG A 247 38.44 37.12 9.51
CA ARG A 247 37.09 37.67 9.72
C ARG A 247 36.12 36.94 8.79
N SER A 248 35.23 36.12 9.36
CA SER A 248 34.06 35.62 8.66
C SER A 248 33.08 36.76 8.43
N TYR A 249 33.30 37.53 7.37
CA TYR A 249 32.25 38.30 6.71
C TYR A 249 31.28 37.30 6.07
N GLY A 250 30.15 37.09 6.73
CA GLY A 250 29.14 36.14 6.26
C GLY A 250 27.86 36.19 7.08
N GLY A 251 27.48 37.37 7.58
CA GLY A 251 26.14 37.65 8.14
C GLY A 251 25.03 37.68 7.08
N GLY A 252 25.16 36.84 6.06
CA GLY A 252 24.25 36.72 4.92
C GLY A 252 23.43 35.45 5.04
N ASN A 253 22.23 35.61 5.57
CA ASN A 253 21.08 34.75 5.33
C ASN A 253 21.07 33.35 5.94
N ALA A 254 21.03 33.26 7.27
CA ALA A 254 20.47 32.09 7.95
C ALA A 254 19.05 31.74 7.40
N THR A 255 18.30 32.76 6.95
CA THR A 255 16.99 32.63 6.30
C THR A 255 17.08 32.03 4.90
N TRP A 256 18.10 32.36 4.10
CA TRP A 256 18.30 31.79 2.76
C TRP A 256 18.83 30.36 2.85
N ASN A 257 19.72 30.07 3.80
CA ASN A 257 20.17 28.70 4.03
C ASN A 257 19.03 27.82 4.59
N ARG A 258 18.12 28.37 5.41
CA ARG A 258 16.85 27.71 5.81
C ARG A 258 15.88 27.56 4.64
N PHE A 259 15.78 28.55 3.76
CA PHE A 259 14.94 28.50 2.56
C PHE A 259 15.46 27.44 1.57
N LEU A 260 16.76 27.40 1.28
CA LEU A 260 17.41 26.39 0.45
C LEU A 260 17.32 24.99 1.07
N ALA A 261 17.44 24.86 2.39
CA ALA A 261 17.21 23.59 3.09
C ALA A 261 15.73 23.15 3.00
N THR A 262 14.79 24.08 3.05
CA THR A 262 13.36 23.81 2.83
C THR A 262 13.08 23.45 1.37
N MET A 263 13.67 24.15 0.40
CA MET A 263 13.55 23.87 -1.03
C MET A 263 14.20 22.54 -1.44
N SER A 264 15.29 22.15 -0.78
CA SER A 264 15.90 20.83 -0.94
C SER A 264 14.97 19.70 -0.46
N LYS A 265 14.25 19.92 0.66
CA LYS A 265 13.18 19.00 1.10
C LYS A 265 12.02 18.96 0.12
N VAL A 266 11.63 20.09 -0.48
CA VAL A 266 10.59 20.17 -1.53
C VAL A 266 11.01 19.40 -2.79
N LYS A 267 12.28 19.49 -3.21
CA LYS A 267 12.80 18.73 -4.36
C LYS A 267 12.78 17.22 -4.12
N THR A 268 12.86 16.80 -2.86
CA THR A 268 12.70 15.38 -2.46
C THR A 268 11.23 14.95 -2.44
N PHE A 269 10.30 15.88 -2.16
CA PHE A 269 8.85 15.63 -2.12
C PHE A 269 8.19 15.67 -3.51
N LEU A 270 8.71 16.46 -4.45
CA LEU A 270 8.12 16.64 -5.79
C LEU A 270 7.93 15.31 -6.56
N PRO A 271 8.88 14.35 -6.54
CA PRO A 271 8.69 13.03 -7.16
C PRO A 271 7.62 12.17 -6.48
N MET A 272 7.21 12.49 -5.24
CA MET A 272 6.13 11.77 -4.54
C MET A 272 4.75 12.33 -4.87
N LEU A 273 4.65 13.60 -5.26
CA LEU A 273 3.36 14.24 -5.56
C LEU A 273 2.67 13.61 -6.76
N VAL A 274 3.42 13.21 -7.80
CA VAL A 274 2.85 12.57 -8.98
C VAL A 274 2.25 11.20 -8.64
N PRO A 275 2.99 10.25 -8.02
CA PRO A 275 2.40 9.00 -7.55
C PRO A 275 1.25 9.19 -6.57
N PHE A 276 1.34 10.18 -5.68
CA PHE A 276 0.25 10.51 -4.75
C PHE A 276 -1.02 10.92 -5.49
N ALA A 277 -0.92 11.88 -6.42
CA ALA A 277 -2.06 12.37 -7.20
C ALA A 277 -2.66 11.26 -8.07
N LEU A 278 -1.82 10.47 -8.73
CA LEU A 278 -2.26 9.32 -9.52
C LEU A 278 -2.99 8.29 -8.66
N LEU A 279 -2.48 8.03 -7.45
CA LEU A 279 -3.09 7.08 -6.54
C LEU A 279 -4.42 7.60 -5.97
N SER A 280 -4.49 8.87 -5.58
CA SER A 280 -5.75 9.51 -5.16
C SER A 280 -6.81 9.43 -6.25
N PHE A 281 -6.42 9.69 -7.49
CA PHE A 281 -7.32 9.57 -8.64
C PHE A 281 -7.73 8.11 -8.88
N ALA A 282 -6.79 7.16 -8.83
CA ALA A 282 -7.06 5.73 -9.00
C ALA A 282 -8.02 5.20 -7.92
N TYR A 283 -7.86 5.61 -6.65
CA TYR A 283 -8.81 5.28 -5.58
C TYR A 283 -10.22 5.78 -5.90
N ALA A 284 -10.36 7.08 -6.22
CA ALA A 284 -11.67 7.66 -6.50
C ALA A 284 -12.34 6.97 -7.69
N LEU A 285 -11.56 6.75 -8.76
CA LEU A 285 -12.04 6.15 -9.98
C LEU A 285 -12.44 4.69 -9.79
N TYR A 286 -11.71 3.90 -9.00
CA TYR A 286 -12.05 2.51 -8.68
C TYR A 286 -13.47 2.39 -8.11
N PHE A 287 -13.83 3.20 -7.11
CA PHE A 287 -15.16 3.14 -6.49
C PHE A 287 -16.27 3.63 -7.43
N VAL A 288 -16.01 4.71 -8.18
CA VAL A 288 -16.99 5.25 -9.11
C VAL A 288 -17.24 4.30 -10.27
N ILE A 289 -16.18 3.74 -10.87
CA ILE A 289 -16.30 2.78 -11.97
C ILE A 289 -17.01 1.51 -11.52
N MET A 290 -16.73 1.03 -10.31
CA MET A 290 -17.43 -0.11 -9.73
C MET A 290 -18.94 0.17 -9.60
N LEU A 291 -19.35 1.38 -9.19
CA LEU A 291 -20.76 1.77 -9.21
C LEU A 291 -21.32 1.86 -10.63
N VAL A 292 -20.58 2.44 -11.58
CA VAL A 292 -20.97 2.51 -13.00
C VAL A 292 -21.22 1.12 -13.56
N TYR A 293 -20.35 0.13 -13.28
CA TYR A 293 -20.55 -1.23 -13.75
C TYR A 293 -21.70 -1.95 -13.05
N ASN A 294 -21.90 -1.68 -11.76
CA ASN A 294 -23.06 -2.20 -11.05
C ASN A 294 -24.37 -1.63 -11.60
N ASP A 295 -24.42 -0.34 -11.93
CA ASP A 295 -25.62 0.32 -12.41
C ASP A 295 -25.89 0.05 -13.90
N LYS A 296 -24.89 0.28 -14.76
CA LYS A 296 -25.04 0.20 -16.23
C LYS A 296 -24.86 -1.20 -16.79
N CYS A 297 -23.96 -1.99 -16.18
CA CYS A 297 -23.61 -3.34 -16.67
C CYS A 297 -24.13 -4.46 -15.76
N LYS A 298 -24.84 -4.12 -14.67
CA LYS A 298 -25.36 -5.05 -13.65
C LYS A 298 -24.31 -6.04 -13.13
N ILE A 299 -23.05 -5.60 -13.07
CA ILE A 299 -21.96 -6.39 -12.50
C ILE A 299 -21.96 -6.16 -10.99
N ASN A 300 -22.35 -7.19 -10.23
CA ASN A 300 -22.36 -7.17 -8.78
C ASN A 300 -20.95 -7.27 -8.19
N MET A 301 -20.87 -7.21 -6.87
CA MET A 301 -19.60 -7.26 -6.13
C MET A 301 -18.75 -8.49 -6.40
N TRP A 302 -19.36 -9.63 -6.66
CA TRP A 302 -18.66 -10.88 -6.92
C TRP A 302 -18.09 -10.89 -8.33
N GLY A 303 -18.88 -10.49 -9.32
CA GLY A 303 -18.43 -10.35 -10.71
C GLY A 303 -17.29 -9.35 -10.84
N TYR A 304 -17.43 -8.16 -10.23
CA TYR A 304 -16.41 -7.12 -10.30
C TYR A 304 -15.10 -7.55 -9.63
N ASN A 305 -15.14 -8.06 -8.39
CA ASN A 305 -13.93 -8.54 -7.70
C ASN A 305 -13.30 -9.77 -8.39
N SER A 306 -14.11 -10.64 -9.01
CA SER A 306 -13.59 -11.74 -9.82
C SER A 306 -12.81 -11.22 -11.02
N TYR A 307 -13.40 -10.29 -11.78
CA TYR A 307 -12.71 -9.67 -12.91
C TYR A 307 -11.42 -8.98 -12.44
N ASP A 308 -11.53 -8.14 -11.42
CA ASP A 308 -10.44 -7.37 -10.83
C ASP A 308 -9.24 -8.26 -10.47
N GLN A 309 -9.47 -9.32 -9.70
CA GLN A 309 -8.39 -10.14 -9.13
C GLN A 309 -7.88 -11.21 -10.09
N VAL A 310 -8.76 -11.80 -10.92
CA VAL A 310 -8.38 -12.89 -11.83
C VAL A 310 -7.65 -12.37 -13.06
N THR A 311 -8.05 -11.21 -13.60
CA THR A 311 -7.42 -10.65 -14.81
C THR A 311 -6.18 -9.83 -14.52
N PHE A 312 -5.99 -9.33 -13.30
CA PHE A 312 -4.87 -8.47 -12.94
C PHE A 312 -3.47 -9.03 -13.31
N PRO A 313 -3.16 -10.33 -13.11
CA PRO A 313 -1.88 -10.88 -13.55
C PRO A 313 -1.61 -10.72 -15.05
N ILE A 314 -2.65 -10.78 -15.90
CA ILE A 314 -2.51 -10.62 -17.35
C ILE A 314 -1.94 -9.23 -17.66
N TYR A 315 -2.52 -8.19 -17.05
CA TYR A 315 -2.07 -6.82 -17.21
C TYR A 315 -0.65 -6.62 -16.66
N MET A 316 -0.38 -7.09 -15.43
CA MET A 316 0.94 -6.89 -14.79
C MET A 316 2.06 -7.67 -15.46
N PHE A 317 1.82 -8.93 -15.86
CA PHE A 317 2.82 -9.70 -16.60
C PHE A 317 3.05 -9.10 -17.99
N GLY A 318 2.01 -8.56 -18.64
CA GLY A 318 2.15 -7.77 -19.86
C GLY A 318 3.09 -6.57 -19.67
N VAL A 319 2.90 -5.79 -18.60
CA VAL A 319 3.79 -4.67 -18.26
C VAL A 319 5.23 -5.15 -18.03
N PHE A 320 5.43 -6.21 -17.22
CA PHE A 320 6.77 -6.73 -16.98
C PHE A 320 7.45 -7.24 -18.25
N PHE A 321 6.69 -7.88 -19.14
CA PHE A 321 7.20 -8.36 -20.42
C PHE A 321 7.65 -7.20 -21.31
N VAL A 322 6.83 -6.15 -21.43
CA VAL A 322 7.18 -4.94 -22.19
C VAL A 322 8.40 -4.25 -21.58
N VAL A 323 8.45 -4.08 -20.26
CA VAL A 323 9.60 -3.45 -19.58
C VAL A 323 10.89 -4.23 -19.78
N ASP A 324 10.85 -5.56 -19.74
CA ASP A 324 12.03 -6.38 -19.98
C ASP A 324 12.49 -6.36 -21.44
N PHE A 325 11.55 -6.25 -22.40
CA PHE A 325 11.85 -6.27 -23.83
C PHE A 325 12.36 -4.91 -24.34
N PHE A 326 11.88 -3.79 -23.78
CA PHE A 326 12.25 -2.44 -24.20
C PHE A 326 13.22 -1.79 -23.21
N THR A 327 14.52 -1.76 -23.56
CA THR A 327 15.59 -1.15 -22.75
C THR A 327 15.29 0.27 -22.25
N PRO A 328 14.73 1.20 -23.05
CA PRO A 328 14.40 2.54 -22.56
C PRO A 328 13.35 2.52 -21.43
N CYS A 329 12.38 1.59 -21.50
CA CYS A 329 11.38 1.39 -20.45
C CYS A 329 12.02 0.78 -19.20
N ARG A 330 12.95 -0.17 -19.36
CA ARG A 330 13.71 -0.77 -18.25
C ARG A 330 14.52 0.25 -17.46
N GLU A 331 15.18 1.18 -18.15
CA GLU A 331 15.99 2.23 -17.52
C GLU A 331 15.12 3.26 -16.79
N THR A 332 13.96 3.59 -17.37
CA THR A 332 13.01 4.55 -16.79
C THR A 332 12.23 3.95 -15.61
N ILE A 333 11.84 2.69 -15.73
CA ILE A 333 11.04 1.96 -14.75
C ILE A 333 11.95 0.95 -14.04
N ARG A 334 13.02 1.47 -13.40
CA ARG A 334 13.85 0.64 -12.51
C ARG A 334 13.09 0.34 -11.23
N TRP A 335 12.50 -0.86 -11.18
CA TRP A 335 11.70 -1.32 -10.06
C TRP A 335 12.53 -1.52 -8.80
N ASP A 336 13.81 -1.91 -8.90
CA ASP A 336 14.74 -2.03 -7.77
C ASP A 336 16.16 -1.65 -8.20
N GLU A 337 16.97 -1.13 -7.27
CA GLU A 337 18.38 -0.76 -7.51
C GLU A 337 19.30 -1.98 -7.61
N GLN A 338 18.84 -3.15 -7.18
CA GLN A 338 19.75 -4.25 -6.81
C GLN A 338 19.76 -5.47 -7.75
N GLN A 339 18.85 -5.63 -8.71
CA GLN A 339 18.90 -6.83 -9.57
C GLN A 339 18.19 -6.66 -10.92
N ASP A 340 18.97 -6.82 -11.99
CA ASP A 340 18.55 -6.81 -13.38
C ASP A 340 17.99 -8.20 -13.81
N ASP A 341 17.11 -8.78 -12.99
CA ASP A 341 16.53 -10.09 -13.23
C ASP A 341 15.53 -10.04 -14.39
N SER A 342 15.60 -11.02 -15.32
CA SER A 342 14.52 -11.25 -16.28
C SER A 342 13.23 -11.71 -15.59
N LEU A 343 12.07 -11.50 -16.22
CA LEU A 343 10.76 -11.91 -15.69
C LEU A 343 10.73 -13.39 -15.31
N TRP A 344 11.29 -14.25 -16.15
CA TRP A 344 11.32 -15.67 -15.88
C TRP A 344 12.16 -16.03 -14.65
N LEU A 345 13.31 -15.37 -14.50
CA LEU A 345 14.16 -15.53 -13.31
C LEU A 345 13.43 -15.00 -12.06
N ALA A 346 12.78 -13.85 -12.15
CA ALA A 346 12.00 -13.27 -11.06
C ALA A 346 10.87 -14.22 -10.61
N ILE A 347 10.11 -14.82 -11.54
CA ILE A 347 9.06 -15.81 -11.22
C ILE A 347 9.65 -17.03 -10.50
N LYS A 348 10.75 -17.59 -11.02
CA LYS A 348 11.42 -18.76 -10.40
C LYS A 348 11.88 -18.44 -8.98
N MET A 349 12.49 -17.28 -8.77
CA MET A 349 12.96 -16.85 -7.47
C MET A 349 11.79 -16.59 -6.51
N THR A 350 10.72 -15.95 -6.97
CA THR A 350 9.48 -15.77 -6.19
C THR A 350 8.92 -17.10 -5.70
N ILE A 351 8.80 -18.11 -6.57
CA ILE A 351 8.28 -19.43 -6.19
C ILE A 351 9.21 -20.09 -5.16
N LYS A 352 10.53 -20.01 -5.38
CA LYS A 352 11.53 -20.55 -4.45
C LYS A 352 11.43 -19.89 -3.07
N GLU A 353 11.28 -18.56 -3.02
CA GLU A 353 11.15 -17.79 -1.77
C GLU A 353 9.84 -18.11 -1.03
N LEU A 354 8.72 -18.26 -1.75
CA LEU A 354 7.42 -18.59 -1.14
C LEU A 354 7.35 -20.02 -0.60
N THR A 355 8.01 -20.96 -1.27
CA THR A 355 8.04 -22.39 -0.91
C THR A 355 9.13 -22.72 0.10
N ALA A 356 10.13 -21.86 0.26
CA ALA A 356 11.11 -21.95 1.32
C ALA A 356 10.43 -21.99 2.70
N ASN A 357 11.11 -22.61 3.68
CA ASN A 357 10.65 -22.72 5.06
C ASN A 357 9.25 -23.35 5.18
N LYS A 358 9.06 -24.54 4.61
CA LYS A 358 7.81 -25.31 4.66
C LYS A 358 6.59 -24.53 4.14
N CYS A 359 6.77 -23.76 3.05
CA CYS A 359 5.73 -22.91 2.46
C CYS A 359 5.16 -21.83 3.41
N ALA A 360 5.90 -21.43 4.46
CA ALA A 360 5.44 -20.40 5.36
C ALA A 360 5.23 -19.05 4.64
N GLY A 361 6.06 -18.73 3.64
CA GLY A 361 5.89 -17.53 2.82
C GLY A 361 4.57 -17.55 2.04
N LEU A 362 4.25 -18.69 1.42
CA LEU A 362 2.99 -18.90 0.71
C LEU A 362 1.78 -18.71 1.63
N TRP A 363 1.79 -19.27 2.84
CA TRP A 363 0.68 -19.12 3.78
C TRP A 363 0.50 -17.67 4.27
N ASN A 364 1.60 -16.97 4.59
CA ASN A 364 1.51 -15.56 4.96
C ASN A 364 0.96 -14.72 3.80
N MET A 365 1.38 -14.99 2.56
CA MET A 365 0.86 -14.32 1.36
C MET A 365 -0.63 -14.64 1.15
N PHE A 366 -1.03 -15.90 1.36
CA PHE A 366 -2.43 -16.33 1.26
C PHE A 366 -3.32 -15.62 2.29
N PHE A 367 -2.91 -15.54 3.56
CA PHE A 367 -3.67 -14.83 4.59
C PHE A 367 -3.72 -13.33 4.36
N TYR A 368 -2.59 -12.73 3.94
CA TYR A 368 -2.55 -11.34 3.52
C TYR A 368 -3.62 -11.06 2.44
N ARG A 369 -3.60 -11.83 1.35
CA ARG A 369 -4.53 -11.64 0.24
C ARG A 369 -5.97 -11.99 0.60
N LEU A 370 -6.19 -13.02 1.42
CA LEU A 370 -7.53 -13.35 1.92
C LEU A 370 -8.17 -12.14 2.60
N LEU A 371 -7.45 -11.52 3.54
CA LEU A 371 -7.96 -10.41 4.34
C LEU A 371 -8.19 -9.15 3.50
N ILE A 372 -7.28 -8.85 2.57
CA ILE A 372 -7.42 -7.70 1.66
C ILE A 372 -8.57 -7.90 0.67
N ASN A 373 -8.77 -9.11 0.16
CA ASN A 373 -9.87 -9.42 -0.75
C ASN A 373 -11.22 -9.43 -0.02
N CYS A 374 -11.28 -9.96 1.22
CA CYS A 374 -12.46 -9.84 2.08
C CYS A 374 -12.83 -8.37 2.32
N ARG A 375 -11.84 -7.51 2.56
CA ARG A 375 -12.03 -6.05 2.64
C ARG A 375 -12.60 -5.48 1.35
N ALA A 376 -12.06 -5.86 0.18
CA ALA A 376 -12.56 -5.38 -1.11
C ALA A 376 -14.02 -5.75 -1.35
N ILE A 377 -14.42 -7.00 -1.04
CA ILE A 377 -15.82 -7.45 -1.14
C ILE A 377 -16.71 -6.64 -0.19
N ALA A 378 -16.30 -6.47 1.06
CA ALA A 378 -17.05 -5.68 2.04
C ALA A 378 -17.17 -4.22 1.62
N TYR A 379 -16.13 -3.63 1.03
CA TYR A 379 -16.18 -2.28 0.48
C TYR A 379 -17.20 -2.19 -0.64
N THR A 380 -17.19 -3.11 -1.60
CA THR A 380 -18.19 -3.11 -2.66
C THR A 380 -19.60 -3.22 -2.10
N TYR A 381 -19.82 -4.10 -1.11
CA TYR A 381 -21.12 -4.19 -0.44
C TYR A 381 -21.54 -2.86 0.19
N ILE A 382 -20.66 -2.23 0.98
CA ILE A 382 -20.95 -0.96 1.66
C ILE A 382 -21.26 0.15 0.65
N THR A 383 -20.49 0.23 -0.43
CA THR A 383 -20.61 1.29 -1.42
C THR A 383 -21.84 1.14 -2.33
N VAL A 384 -22.33 -0.09 -2.53
CA VAL A 384 -23.60 -0.33 -3.23
C VAL A 384 -24.81 -0.04 -2.33
N GLN A 385 -24.72 -0.32 -1.02
CA GLN A 385 -25.87 -0.21 -0.11
C GLN A 385 -26.03 1.19 0.53
N TYR A 386 -24.91 1.89 0.73
CA TYR A 386 -24.84 3.16 1.45
C TYR A 386 -24.27 4.27 0.58
N ASN A 387 -24.40 5.52 1.04
CA ASN A 387 -23.77 6.64 0.37
C ASN A 387 -22.24 6.44 0.25
N LEU A 388 -21.72 6.40 -0.98
CA LEU A 388 -20.31 6.15 -1.26
C LEU A 388 -19.40 7.19 -0.59
N SER A 389 -19.68 8.48 -0.76
CA SER A 389 -18.82 9.56 -0.25
C SER A 389 -18.70 9.53 1.28
N SER A 390 -19.83 9.39 1.97
CA SER A 390 -19.88 9.28 3.44
C SER A 390 -19.20 8.01 3.94
N SER A 391 -19.60 6.85 3.40
CA SER A 391 -19.09 5.56 3.86
C SER A 391 -17.60 5.39 3.58
N TYR A 392 -17.11 5.87 2.44
CA TYR A 392 -15.70 5.81 2.09
C TYR A 392 -14.82 6.67 3.03
N LEU A 393 -15.30 7.87 3.39
CA LEU A 393 -14.63 8.70 4.38
C LEU A 393 -14.58 8.00 5.74
N GLN A 394 -15.70 7.44 6.21
CA GLN A 394 -15.75 6.69 7.47
C GLN A 394 -14.77 5.50 7.48
N LEU A 395 -14.77 4.70 6.42
CA LEU A 395 -13.85 3.57 6.24
C LEU A 395 -12.40 4.02 6.35
N THR A 396 -12.05 5.11 5.66
CA THR A 396 -10.68 5.63 5.64
C THR A 396 -10.26 6.17 7.01
N LEU A 397 -11.13 6.90 7.70
CA LEU A 397 -10.88 7.43 9.04
C LEU A 397 -10.68 6.32 10.07
N ILE A 398 -11.54 5.30 10.06
CA ILE A 398 -11.41 4.12 10.93
C ILE A 398 -10.09 3.39 10.65
N ARG A 399 -9.70 3.28 9.37
CA ARG A 399 -8.42 2.66 8.99
C ARG A 399 -7.23 3.37 9.62
N VAL A 400 -7.22 4.71 9.67
CA VAL A 400 -6.12 5.47 10.27
C VAL A 400 -5.92 5.10 11.72
N VAL A 401 -7.02 5.11 12.49
CA VAL A 401 -7.00 4.77 13.93
C VAL A 401 -6.51 3.34 14.14
N LEU A 402 -7.08 2.37 13.42
CA LEU A 402 -6.70 0.98 13.54
C LEU A 402 -5.24 0.72 13.13
N SER A 403 -4.74 1.42 12.11
CA SER A 403 -3.38 1.21 11.58
C SER A 403 -2.32 1.57 12.61
N TRP A 404 -2.44 2.72 13.29
CA TRP A 404 -1.43 3.11 14.28
C TRP A 404 -1.55 2.27 15.56
N MET A 405 -2.76 1.89 15.97
CA MET A 405 -2.98 0.98 17.10
C MET A 405 -2.39 -0.41 16.85
N ALA A 406 -2.60 -0.98 15.67
CA ALA A 406 -2.02 -2.27 15.30
C ALA A 406 -0.50 -2.20 15.18
N SER A 407 0.04 -1.11 14.64
CA SER A 407 1.48 -0.88 14.61
C SER A 407 2.06 -0.91 16.03
N LEU A 408 1.39 -0.24 16.98
CA LEU A 408 1.81 -0.23 18.39
C LEU A 408 1.75 -1.63 18.99
N PHE A 409 0.67 -2.36 18.74
CA PHE A 409 0.49 -3.74 19.18
C PHE A 409 1.59 -4.67 18.64
N LEU A 410 1.89 -4.62 17.34
CA LEU A 410 2.90 -5.45 16.69
C LEU A 410 4.29 -5.17 17.24
N VAL A 411 4.65 -3.91 17.41
CA VAL A 411 5.94 -3.49 17.97
C VAL A 411 6.09 -3.93 19.42
N LEU A 412 5.03 -3.83 20.23
CA LEU A 412 5.10 -4.15 21.66
C LEU A 412 5.06 -5.65 21.93
N LEU A 413 4.23 -6.41 21.22
CA LEU A 413 3.95 -7.82 21.55
C LEU A 413 4.66 -8.81 20.63
N VAL A 414 4.86 -8.47 19.36
CA VAL A 414 5.40 -9.42 18.38
C VAL A 414 6.41 -8.77 17.42
N PRO A 415 7.46 -8.07 17.92
CA PRO A 415 8.41 -7.34 17.06
C PRO A 415 9.16 -8.28 16.09
N LYS A 416 9.37 -9.54 16.49
CA LYS A 416 9.96 -10.59 15.65
C LYS A 416 9.07 -11.00 14.46
N PHE A 417 7.77 -10.71 14.49
CA PHE A 417 6.86 -11.09 13.41
C PHE A 417 7.08 -10.27 12.14
N ILE A 418 7.30 -8.97 12.27
CA ILE A 418 7.52 -8.04 11.14
C ILE A 418 8.98 -7.65 10.94
N LEU A 419 9.90 -8.16 11.76
CA LEU A 419 11.30 -7.70 11.84
C LEU A 419 11.36 -6.17 11.96
N SER A 420 10.66 -5.60 12.94
CA SER A 420 10.63 -4.14 13.12
C SER A 420 12.00 -3.63 13.57
N GLU A 421 12.51 -2.62 12.86
CA GLU A 421 13.80 -2.02 13.18
C GLU A 421 13.74 -1.32 14.56
N PRO A 422 14.83 -1.35 15.36
CA PRO A 422 14.86 -0.69 16.67
C PRO A 422 14.46 0.80 16.62
N LEU A 423 14.80 1.48 15.52
CA LEU A 423 14.44 2.88 15.31
C LEU A 423 12.93 3.07 15.13
N GLU A 424 12.24 2.17 14.40
CA GLU A 424 10.78 2.19 14.26
C GLU A 424 10.12 2.01 15.62
N GLN A 425 10.60 1.06 16.41
CA GLN A 425 10.07 0.78 17.75
C GLN A 425 10.18 2.00 18.67
N MET A 426 11.26 2.77 18.56
CA MET A 426 11.48 3.97 19.38
C MET A 426 10.62 5.15 18.97
N LYS A 427 10.48 5.39 17.67
CA LYS A 427 9.57 6.42 17.17
C LYS A 427 8.16 6.17 17.65
N LEU A 428 7.72 4.91 17.61
CA LEU A 428 6.35 4.56 17.98
C LEU A 428 6.11 4.64 19.49
N ARG A 429 7.14 4.40 20.32
CA ARG A 429 7.08 4.50 21.79
C ARG A 429 7.37 5.90 22.34
N ASP A 430 7.74 6.85 21.49
CA ASP A 430 7.97 8.23 21.92
C ASP A 430 6.67 8.87 22.42
N TRP A 431 6.72 9.43 23.63
CA TRP A 431 5.54 10.00 24.30
C TRP A 431 4.89 11.13 23.51
N VAL A 432 5.70 11.92 22.79
CA VAL A 432 5.19 13.00 21.94
C VAL A 432 4.38 12.42 20.80
N ASN A 433 4.90 11.39 20.12
CA ASN A 433 4.22 10.74 19.00
C ASN A 433 2.93 10.03 19.45
N LEU A 434 2.95 9.36 20.60
CA LEU A 434 1.76 8.75 21.19
C LEU A 434 0.70 9.82 21.51
N THR A 435 1.09 10.94 22.13
CA THR A 435 0.17 12.04 22.44
C THR A 435 -0.48 12.60 21.17
N LEU A 436 0.30 12.82 20.10
CA LEU A 436 -0.23 13.26 18.82
C LEU A 436 -1.21 12.24 18.20
N LYS A 437 -0.93 10.94 18.31
CA LYS A 437 -1.83 9.87 17.86
C LYS A 437 -3.14 9.83 18.65
N PHE A 438 -3.11 10.05 19.96
CA PHE A 438 -4.33 10.14 20.78
C PHE A 438 -5.16 11.38 20.44
N LEU A 439 -4.52 12.56 20.31
CA LEU A 439 -5.21 13.79 19.88
C LEU A 439 -5.82 13.65 18.48
N GLY A 440 -5.05 13.06 17.56
CA GLY A 440 -5.52 12.79 16.20
C GLY A 440 -6.71 11.83 16.18
N THR A 441 -6.68 10.77 17.00
CA THR A 441 -7.80 9.85 17.17
C THR A 441 -9.04 10.56 17.72
N GLY A 442 -8.89 11.47 18.69
CA GLY A 442 -10.00 12.27 19.19
C GLY A 442 -10.67 13.13 18.11
N ALA A 443 -9.86 13.77 17.25
CA ALA A 443 -10.38 14.53 16.10
C ALA A 443 -11.07 13.63 15.06
N ILE A 444 -10.50 12.46 14.77
CA ILE A 444 -11.13 11.47 13.87
C ILE A 444 -12.48 11.00 14.42
N VAL A 445 -12.55 10.67 15.72
CA VAL A 445 -13.79 10.26 16.37
C VAL A 445 -14.82 11.38 16.30
N GLY A 446 -14.42 12.64 16.57
CA GLY A 446 -15.29 13.80 16.40
C GLY A 446 -15.82 13.95 14.96
N SER A 447 -14.97 13.72 13.95
CA SER A 447 -15.37 13.71 12.53
C SER A 447 -16.40 12.61 12.24
N LEU A 448 -16.19 11.39 12.74
CA LEU A 448 -17.14 10.28 12.59
C LEU A 448 -18.48 10.58 13.27
N PHE A 449 -18.47 11.24 14.43
CA PHE A 449 -19.70 11.71 15.09
C PHE A 449 -20.45 12.72 14.22
N ILE A 450 -19.77 13.71 13.64
CA ILE A 450 -20.44 14.68 12.75
C ILE A 450 -21.08 13.96 11.55
N ILE A 451 -20.37 13.02 10.92
CA ILE A 451 -20.89 12.29 9.75
C ILE A 451 -22.11 11.42 10.10
N HIS A 452 -22.19 10.89 11.32
CA HIS A 452 -23.27 9.95 11.70
C HIS A 452 -24.54 10.64 12.18
N TYR A 453 -24.44 11.87 12.68
CA TYR A 453 -25.57 12.64 13.23
C TYR A 453 -26.10 13.71 12.27
N GLU A 454 -25.60 13.75 11.04
CA GLU A 454 -26.11 14.50 9.88
C GLU A 454 -26.79 13.59 8.86
#